data_AF-A0A955B0F7-F1
#
_entry.id   AF-A0A955B0F7-F1
#
_cell.length_a   1.000
_cell.length_b   1.000
_cell.length_c   1.000
_cell.angle_alpha   90.00
_cell.angle_beta   90.00
_cell.angle_gamma   90.00
#
_symmetry.space_group_name_H-M   'P 1'
#
loop_
_entity.id
_entity.type
_entity.pdbx_description
1 polymer ?
#
loop_
_entity_poly.entity_id
_entity_poly.type
_entity_poly.pdbx_seq_one_letter_code
_entity_poly.pdbx_strand_id
1 'polypeptide(L)'
;GSVVTTRRIDDRVYLVLNDYLNFPQPNVLCDGEVAPPPARISLWSDYWPAPAEPTGKGCVYESEADYVSRVGGSISDLALPRFDVKDAAGDVIVEGSLLDATDLYQPLADEVWNLTSIVTFDVGQSVPQPETAVATFTTATSTVYMSADNVYLIDAQYLSDGASTAIQKFNLDSETGGVTLVATGSVPGTTINQFAVDEYAGYLRVATSEGWGEERSNNLFVLGQDGEALTTAGSITDIAQGESIFAVRFMGEEAYLVTFRFVDPLFTIDLSEPTDPVVVGELKIPGFSNYLHPVGEGLLVGLGRDGEAFASDPQVSLFDVVNPSDPQRIDQVVLSGMWASWSEAFSNHHAVSYFAESGILVFPMQTYGPWVELDGQFQNRMENEFWVLQVEPGADDPLRLLGSIQHDSRPMRAIRIGDVLLTVSEDLVRANRLTDPTVLIDELHYGRIAQDDFYTLPRGVEQLTLSVLANDAIPSDATIVSVDQPASRAQVTIAADGKSLTYSRPLFSNDMFADTFTYTIESGGRTSTATVTIYLQPEPTPDENQPYNDRFRVEPGSTKNRLEVLANDFPGVEFVQAPQVTEVSTPDAGGTVAVSDDGQAVVYTPAEDFVGTETFTYTVDSGASATV
;
A
#
# COMPACT_ATOMS: atom_id res chain seq x y z
N GLY A 1 -10.70 8.27 -14.01
CA GLY A 1 -10.81 8.10 -12.55
C GLY A 1 -10.02 6.92 -12.06
N SER A 2 -10.12 6.66 -10.76
CA SER A 2 -9.72 5.38 -10.17
C SER A 2 -10.86 4.38 -10.29
N VAL A 3 -10.55 3.10 -10.51
CA VAL A 3 -11.56 2.04 -10.55
C VAL A 3 -11.96 1.70 -9.12
N VAL A 4 -13.25 1.79 -8.81
CA VAL A 4 -13.81 1.39 -7.51
C VAL A 4 -14.11 -0.10 -7.52
N THR A 5 -14.88 -0.55 -8.51
CA THR A 5 -15.23 -1.96 -8.68
C THR A 5 -15.64 -2.25 -10.12
N THR A 6 -15.64 -3.53 -10.47
CA THR A 6 -16.12 -4.04 -11.75
C THR A 6 -16.98 -5.26 -11.54
N ARG A 7 -17.98 -5.44 -12.40
CA ARG A 7 -18.75 -6.67 -12.47
C ARG A 7 -19.09 -6.99 -13.91
N ARG A 8 -18.89 -8.25 -14.28
CA ARG A 8 -19.43 -8.79 -15.53
C ARG A 8 -20.79 -9.44 -15.26
N ILE A 9 -21.78 -9.10 -16.06
CA ILE A 9 -23.10 -9.75 -16.10
C ILE A 9 -23.34 -10.09 -17.56
N ASP A 10 -23.43 -11.39 -17.85
CA ASP A 10 -23.51 -11.91 -19.22
C ASP A 10 -22.41 -11.35 -20.14
N ASP A 11 -22.79 -10.64 -21.20
CA ASP A 11 -21.87 -10.04 -22.17
C ASP A 11 -21.55 -8.56 -21.88
N ARG A 12 -21.92 -8.07 -20.69
CA ARG A 12 -21.64 -6.69 -20.28
C ARG A 12 -20.72 -6.61 -19.07
N VAL A 13 -19.84 -5.62 -19.09
CA VAL A 13 -19.00 -5.23 -17.95
C VAL A 13 -19.45 -3.87 -17.46
N TYR A 14 -19.84 -3.82 -16.19
CA TYR A 14 -20.16 -2.61 -15.47
C TYR A 14 -18.94 -2.20 -14.65
N LEU A 15 -18.48 -0.98 -14.88
CA LEU A 15 -17.29 -0.39 -14.29
C LEU A 15 -17.71 0.85 -13.48
N VAL A 16 -17.41 0.85 -12.18
CA VAL A 16 -17.64 2.03 -11.34
C VAL A 16 -16.32 2.77 -11.16
N LEU A 17 -16.32 4.04 -11.54
CA LEU A 17 -15.18 4.93 -11.52
C LEU A 17 -15.40 6.07 -10.54
N ASN A 18 -14.34 6.46 -9.85
CA ASN A 18 -14.28 7.70 -9.09
C ASN A 18 -13.36 8.71 -9.77
N ASP A 19 -13.91 9.87 -10.07
CA ASP A 19 -13.22 10.97 -10.70
C ASP A 19 -13.31 12.23 -9.84
N TYR A 20 -12.20 12.97 -9.80
CA TYR A 20 -12.21 14.33 -9.28
C TYR A 20 -12.63 15.28 -10.39
N LEU A 21 -13.66 16.09 -10.13
CA LEU A 21 -14.01 17.19 -11.01
C LEU A 21 -12.90 18.24 -10.97
N ASN A 22 -12.21 18.37 -12.09
CA ASN A 22 -11.15 19.35 -12.26
C ASN A 22 -11.69 20.50 -13.12
N PHE A 23 -11.82 21.67 -12.52
CA PHE A 23 -12.16 22.86 -13.27
C PHE A 23 -10.89 23.56 -13.77
N PRO A 24 -10.95 24.22 -14.94
CA PRO A 24 -9.88 25.12 -15.37
C PRO A 24 -9.59 26.16 -14.29
N GLN A 25 -8.33 26.48 -14.03
CA GLN A 25 -8.01 27.56 -13.09
C GLN A 25 -8.43 28.93 -13.65
N PRO A 26 -8.71 29.93 -12.79
CA PRO A 26 -8.71 31.33 -13.20
C PRO A 26 -7.36 31.72 -13.79
N ASN A 27 -7.38 32.47 -14.89
CA ASN A 27 -6.15 33.01 -15.47
C ASN A 27 -5.46 33.98 -14.50
N VAL A 28 -4.13 34.06 -14.59
CA VAL A 28 -3.33 35.06 -13.88
C VAL A 28 -2.98 36.19 -14.84
N LEU A 29 -3.33 37.42 -14.46
CA LEU A 29 -3.08 38.65 -15.20
C LEU A 29 -1.89 39.38 -14.58
N CYS A 30 -0.79 39.48 -15.32
CA CYS A 30 0.41 40.21 -14.93
C CYS A 30 0.66 41.32 -15.96
N ASP A 31 0.68 42.60 -15.55
CA ASP A 31 0.84 43.75 -16.46
C ASP A 31 -0.13 43.80 -17.66
N GLY A 32 -1.31 43.16 -17.55
CA GLY A 32 -2.31 43.09 -18.63
C GLY A 32 -2.08 41.97 -19.66
N GLU A 33 -1.05 41.13 -19.48
CA GLU A 33 -0.83 39.92 -20.26
C GLU A 33 -1.29 38.68 -19.48
N VAL A 34 -1.85 37.71 -20.20
CA VAL A 34 -2.32 36.43 -19.65
C VAL A 34 -1.11 35.51 -19.47
N ALA A 35 -0.73 35.23 -18.23
CA ALA A 35 0.21 34.16 -17.93
C ALA A 35 -0.55 32.81 -17.94
N PRO A 36 0.02 31.73 -18.52
CA PRO A 36 -0.61 30.42 -18.48
C PRO A 36 -0.74 29.94 -17.03
N PRO A 37 -1.87 29.34 -16.63
CA PRO A 37 -2.08 28.88 -15.26
C PRO A 37 -1.10 27.75 -14.90
N PRO A 38 -0.53 27.75 -13.68
CA PRO A 38 0.30 26.64 -13.22
C PRO A 38 -0.58 25.44 -12.84
N ALA A 39 -0.50 24.37 -13.65
CA ALA A 39 -1.13 23.06 -13.43
C ALA A 39 -2.68 23.08 -13.22
N ARG A 40 -3.32 21.92 -13.05
CA ARG A 40 -4.75 21.79 -12.73
C ARG A 40 -4.93 21.87 -11.21
N ILE A 41 -5.89 22.66 -10.71
CA ILE A 41 -6.28 22.65 -9.28
C ILE A 41 -7.43 21.65 -9.09
N SER A 42 -7.30 20.83 -8.05
CA SER A 42 -8.41 20.03 -7.50
C SER A 42 -9.25 20.90 -6.56
N LEU A 43 -10.57 20.70 -6.53
CA LEU A 43 -11.51 21.34 -5.59
C LEU A 43 -11.11 21.20 -4.11
N TRP A 44 -10.17 20.29 -3.81
CA TRP A 44 -9.66 19.98 -2.49
C TRP A 44 -8.74 21.04 -1.88
N SER A 45 -8.30 22.03 -2.64
CA SER A 45 -7.35 23.04 -2.15
C SER A 45 -8.08 24.26 -1.60
N ASP A 46 -8.32 24.28 -0.28
CA ASP A 46 -8.66 25.52 0.47
C ASP A 46 -7.58 26.61 0.30
N TYR A 47 -6.41 26.20 -0.20
CA TYR A 47 -5.29 27.06 -0.50
C TYR A 47 -5.29 27.41 -2.00
N TRP A 48 -5.82 28.57 -2.36
CA TRP A 48 -5.42 29.21 -3.62
C TRP A 48 -4.05 29.83 -3.40
N PRO A 49 -2.95 29.27 -3.94
CA PRO A 49 -1.66 29.94 -3.83
C PRO A 49 -1.80 31.30 -4.48
N ALA A 50 -1.45 32.38 -3.77
CA ALA A 50 -1.37 33.71 -4.39
C ALA A 50 -0.58 33.59 -5.70
N PRO A 51 -0.99 34.26 -6.79
CA PRO A 51 -0.33 34.12 -8.08
C PRO A 51 1.18 34.35 -7.90
N ALA A 52 1.97 33.28 -8.04
CA ALA A 52 3.38 33.31 -7.72
C ALA A 52 4.11 34.25 -8.68
N GLU A 53 4.92 35.17 -8.14
CA GLU A 53 5.64 36.17 -8.93
C GLU A 53 6.88 35.56 -9.62
N PRO A 54 7.03 35.69 -10.94
CA PRO A 54 8.33 35.48 -11.58
C PRO A 54 9.21 36.75 -11.57
N THR A 55 8.65 37.94 -11.32
CA THR A 55 9.32 39.22 -11.69
C THR A 55 9.15 40.43 -10.75
N GLY A 56 8.54 40.34 -9.56
CA GLY A 56 8.47 41.51 -8.66
C GLY A 56 7.35 42.53 -8.99
N LYS A 57 6.35 42.14 -9.79
CA LYS A 57 5.22 43.00 -10.19
C LYS A 57 3.89 42.31 -9.86
N GLY A 58 2.94 43.09 -9.32
CA GLY A 58 1.67 42.58 -8.80
C GLY A 58 0.79 41.95 -9.87
N CYS A 59 0.64 40.62 -9.81
CA CYS A 59 -0.31 39.86 -10.61
C CYS A 59 -1.64 39.70 -9.85
N VAL A 60 -2.75 39.65 -10.59
CA VAL A 60 -4.09 39.37 -10.05
C VAL A 60 -4.75 38.25 -10.84
N TYR A 61 -5.68 37.53 -10.23
CA TYR A 61 -6.55 36.62 -11.00
C TYR A 61 -7.47 37.43 -11.94
N GLU A 62 -7.92 36.81 -13.03
CA GLU A 62 -9.02 37.34 -13.82
C GLU A 62 -10.29 37.50 -12.96
N SER A 63 -11.21 38.37 -13.41
CA SER A 63 -12.45 38.59 -12.68
C SER A 63 -13.35 37.36 -12.72
N GLU A 64 -14.22 37.19 -11.72
CA GLU A 64 -15.24 36.13 -11.70
C GLU A 64 -16.09 36.13 -12.99
N ALA A 65 -16.50 37.32 -13.45
CA ALA A 65 -17.28 37.46 -14.68
C ALA A 65 -16.52 36.98 -15.93
N ASP A 66 -15.22 37.28 -16.01
CA ASP A 66 -14.37 36.84 -17.12
C ASP A 66 -14.13 35.33 -17.07
N TYR A 67 -13.89 34.78 -15.88
CA TYR A 67 -13.76 33.34 -15.65
C TYR A 67 -15.03 32.59 -16.06
N VAL A 68 -16.20 33.03 -15.57
CA VAL A 68 -17.51 32.44 -15.91
C VAL A 68 -17.80 32.56 -17.40
N SER A 69 -17.48 33.69 -18.04
CA SER A 69 -17.63 33.87 -19.48
C SER A 69 -16.76 32.92 -20.29
N ARG A 70 -15.51 32.71 -19.86
CA ARG A 70 -14.53 31.85 -20.53
C ARG A 70 -14.82 30.36 -20.37
N VAL A 71 -15.17 29.94 -19.16
CA VAL A 71 -15.29 28.51 -18.81
C VAL A 71 -16.74 28.04 -18.79
N GLY A 72 -17.68 28.91 -18.40
CA GLY A 72 -19.06 28.52 -18.09
C GLY A 72 -19.79 27.84 -19.24
N GLY A 73 -19.55 28.25 -20.49
CA GLY A 73 -20.16 27.64 -21.67
C GLY A 73 -19.52 26.32 -22.14
N SER A 74 -18.38 25.93 -21.57
CA SER A 74 -17.61 24.74 -21.96
C SER A 74 -17.25 23.87 -20.75
N ILE A 75 -17.92 24.10 -19.62
CA ILE A 75 -17.57 23.47 -18.35
C ILE A 75 -17.82 21.96 -18.38
N SER A 76 -18.85 21.51 -19.09
CA SER A 76 -19.08 20.08 -19.36
C SER A 76 -17.89 19.47 -20.09
N ASP A 77 -17.43 20.10 -21.17
CA ASP A 77 -16.37 19.57 -22.03
C ASP A 77 -15.00 19.59 -21.35
N LEU A 78 -14.81 20.51 -20.39
CA LEU A 78 -13.54 20.72 -19.68
C LEU A 78 -13.44 19.95 -18.37
N ALA A 79 -14.57 19.71 -17.69
CA ALA A 79 -14.60 19.12 -16.36
C ALA A 79 -15.06 17.65 -16.36
N LEU A 80 -15.85 17.21 -17.35
CA LEU A 80 -16.34 15.83 -17.39
C LEU A 80 -15.29 14.86 -17.96
N PRO A 81 -15.29 13.60 -17.48
CA PRO A 81 -14.41 12.56 -17.99
C PRO A 81 -14.54 12.34 -19.51
N ARG A 82 -13.42 11.98 -20.13
CA ARG A 82 -13.30 11.63 -21.54
C ARG A 82 -12.62 10.27 -21.66
N PHE A 83 -12.79 9.61 -22.79
CA PHE A 83 -12.13 8.33 -23.07
C PHE A 83 -11.40 8.38 -24.41
N ASP A 84 -10.33 7.58 -24.52
CA ASP A 84 -9.69 7.20 -25.76
C ASP A 84 -9.56 5.66 -25.81
N VAL A 85 -9.67 5.10 -27.01
CA VAL A 85 -9.42 3.69 -27.30
C VAL A 85 -8.20 3.63 -28.20
N LYS A 86 -7.20 2.84 -27.81
CA LYS A 86 -5.96 2.67 -28.55
C LYS A 86 -5.87 1.27 -29.14
N ASP A 87 -5.27 1.18 -30.32
CA ASP A 87 -4.91 -0.11 -30.90
C ASP A 87 -3.63 -0.69 -30.25
N ALA A 88 -3.19 -1.86 -30.73
CA ALA A 88 -2.00 -2.53 -30.22
C ALA A 88 -0.69 -1.77 -30.49
N ALA A 89 -0.68 -0.82 -31.43
CA ALA A 89 0.47 0.06 -31.69
C ALA A 89 0.46 1.31 -30.78
N GLY A 90 -0.63 1.53 -30.04
CA GLY A 90 -0.84 2.69 -29.19
C GLY A 90 -1.50 3.87 -29.90
N ASP A 91 -1.93 3.70 -31.14
CA ASP A 91 -2.60 4.74 -31.92
C ASP A 91 -4.06 4.87 -31.46
N VAL A 92 -4.52 6.11 -31.23
CA VAL A 92 -5.92 6.39 -30.85
C VAL A 92 -6.83 6.11 -32.04
N ILE A 93 -7.76 5.18 -31.88
CA ILE A 93 -8.73 4.77 -32.91
C ILE A 93 -10.14 5.30 -32.65
N VAL A 94 -10.47 5.58 -31.38
CA VAL A 94 -11.73 6.23 -30.96
C VAL A 94 -11.40 7.17 -29.81
N GLU A 95 -12.02 8.34 -29.77
CA GLU A 95 -12.01 9.22 -28.60
C GLU A 95 -13.36 9.93 -28.47
N GLY A 96 -13.74 10.29 -27.25
CA GLY A 96 -15.04 10.90 -26.99
C GLY A 96 -15.20 11.44 -25.58
N SER A 97 -16.33 12.11 -25.35
CA SER A 97 -16.81 12.38 -23.99
C SER A 97 -17.36 11.09 -23.40
N LEU A 98 -17.04 10.82 -22.13
CA LEU A 98 -17.62 9.68 -21.43
C LEU A 98 -19.04 10.00 -20.92
N LEU A 99 -19.26 11.25 -20.51
CA LEU A 99 -20.50 11.75 -19.94
C LEU A 99 -20.89 13.07 -20.58
N ASP A 100 -22.19 13.27 -20.77
CA ASP A 100 -22.80 14.57 -21.05
C ASP A 100 -23.51 15.12 -19.80
N ALA A 101 -23.87 16.41 -19.85
CA ALA A 101 -24.54 17.08 -18.72
C ALA A 101 -25.88 16.42 -18.34
N THR A 102 -26.54 15.75 -19.28
CA THR A 102 -27.81 15.04 -19.06
C THR A 102 -27.64 13.69 -18.37
N ASP A 103 -26.42 13.17 -18.29
CA ASP A 103 -26.12 11.86 -17.69
C ASP A 103 -25.77 11.99 -16.19
N LEU A 104 -25.81 13.21 -15.66
CA LEU A 104 -25.48 13.56 -14.29
C LEU A 104 -26.75 13.62 -13.43
N TYR A 105 -26.84 12.73 -12.45
CA TYR A 105 -27.84 12.78 -11.40
C TYR A 105 -27.46 13.82 -10.33
N GLN A 106 -28.50 14.44 -9.75
CA GLN A 106 -28.31 15.41 -8.66
C GLN A 106 -27.81 14.68 -7.40
N PRO A 107 -26.84 15.25 -6.67
CA PRO A 107 -26.42 14.70 -5.39
C PRO A 107 -27.52 14.64 -4.33
N LEU A 108 -27.38 13.68 -3.42
CA LEU A 108 -28.20 13.57 -2.22
C LEU A 108 -27.71 14.45 -1.05
N ALA A 109 -26.45 14.90 -1.07
CA ALA A 109 -25.85 15.74 -0.03
C ALA A 109 -25.30 17.06 -0.59
N ASP A 110 -25.26 18.08 0.25
CA ASP A 110 -24.84 19.44 -0.14
C ASP A 110 -23.30 19.56 -0.30
N GLU A 111 -22.53 18.73 0.42
CA GLU A 111 -21.06 18.72 0.40
C GLU A 111 -20.55 17.45 -0.30
N VAL A 112 -20.58 17.45 -1.62
CA VAL A 112 -20.12 16.36 -2.46
C VAL A 112 -19.07 16.86 -3.45
N TRP A 113 -18.03 16.07 -3.68
CA TRP A 113 -16.89 16.46 -4.53
C TRP A 113 -16.33 15.32 -5.37
N ASN A 114 -16.83 14.10 -5.17
CA ASN A 114 -16.41 12.94 -5.92
C ASN A 114 -17.46 12.60 -6.99
N LEU A 115 -17.04 12.58 -8.26
CA LEU A 115 -17.89 12.17 -9.38
C LEU A 115 -17.80 10.65 -9.50
N THR A 116 -18.85 9.96 -9.09
CA THR A 116 -18.95 8.50 -9.21
C THR A 116 -19.70 8.16 -10.49
N SER A 117 -19.01 7.51 -11.44
CA SER A 117 -19.57 7.14 -12.74
C SER A 117 -19.77 5.63 -12.85
N ILE A 118 -20.90 5.21 -13.40
CA ILE A 118 -21.18 3.82 -13.75
C ILE A 118 -21.11 3.73 -15.28
N VAL A 119 -20.12 3.00 -15.79
CA VAL A 119 -19.82 2.86 -17.21
C VAL A 119 -20.07 1.41 -17.64
N THR A 120 -20.79 1.22 -18.73
CA THR A 120 -21.09 -0.11 -19.28
C THR A 120 -20.27 -0.35 -20.54
N PHE A 121 -19.73 -1.56 -20.69
CA PHE A 121 -19.06 -2.04 -21.89
C PHE A 121 -19.70 -3.34 -22.36
N ASP A 122 -19.94 -3.47 -23.67
CA ASP A 122 -20.31 -4.73 -24.31
C ASP A 122 -19.04 -5.46 -24.77
N VAL A 123 -18.78 -6.65 -24.20
CA VAL A 123 -17.57 -7.44 -24.51
C VAL A 123 -17.62 -8.11 -25.89
N GLY A 124 -18.77 -8.11 -26.55
CA GLY A 124 -18.95 -8.62 -27.92
C GLY A 124 -18.55 -7.61 -28.99
N GLN A 125 -18.34 -6.34 -28.65
CA GLN A 125 -17.97 -5.33 -29.64
C GLN A 125 -16.54 -5.53 -30.16
N SER A 126 -16.36 -5.34 -31.47
CA SER A 126 -15.04 -5.42 -32.11
C SER A 126 -14.10 -4.30 -31.67
N VAL A 127 -14.64 -3.18 -31.19
CA VAL A 127 -13.90 -2.05 -30.61
C VAL A 127 -14.41 -1.87 -29.19
N PRO A 128 -13.56 -2.03 -28.15
CA PRO A 128 -13.99 -2.00 -26.75
C PRO A 128 -14.15 -0.55 -26.26
N GLN A 129 -15.27 0.08 -26.63
CA GLN A 129 -15.62 1.44 -26.21
C GLN A 129 -16.79 1.42 -25.20
N PRO A 130 -16.97 2.48 -24.40
CA PRO A 130 -18.15 2.63 -23.54
C PRO A 130 -19.45 2.56 -24.35
N GLU A 131 -20.41 1.75 -23.89
CA GLU A 131 -21.76 1.64 -24.47
C GLU A 131 -22.69 2.71 -23.88
N THR A 132 -22.68 2.84 -22.56
CA THR A 132 -23.42 3.85 -21.79
C THR A 132 -22.60 4.30 -20.59
N ALA A 133 -22.89 5.50 -20.09
CA ALA A 133 -22.38 5.95 -18.81
C ALA A 133 -23.40 6.88 -18.13
N VAL A 134 -23.48 6.78 -16.81
CA VAL A 134 -24.20 7.75 -15.97
C VAL A 134 -23.32 8.10 -14.79
N ALA A 135 -23.55 9.25 -14.17
CA ALA A 135 -22.79 9.63 -12.98
C ALA A 135 -23.64 10.36 -11.94
N THR A 136 -23.18 10.31 -10.70
CA THR A 136 -23.73 11.05 -9.57
C THR A 136 -22.58 11.57 -8.71
N PHE A 137 -22.92 12.41 -7.76
CA PHE A 137 -21.95 12.97 -6.83
C PHE A 137 -22.08 12.31 -5.46
N THR A 138 -20.93 11.96 -4.87
CA THR A 138 -20.82 11.29 -3.57
C THR A 138 -19.86 12.05 -2.65
N THR A 139 -19.99 11.87 -1.34
CA THR A 139 -19.12 12.54 -0.35
C THR A 139 -17.70 11.98 -0.38
N ALA A 140 -17.55 10.69 -0.66
CA ALA A 140 -16.26 10.02 -0.77
C ALA A 140 -16.35 8.82 -1.73
N THR A 141 -15.37 7.91 -1.66
CA THR A 141 -15.50 6.61 -2.32
C THR A 141 -16.63 5.84 -1.65
N SER A 142 -17.77 5.76 -2.32
CA SER A 142 -18.92 5.01 -1.83
C SER A 142 -18.62 3.51 -1.85
N THR A 143 -19.17 2.79 -0.87
CA THR A 143 -19.27 1.34 -0.95
C THR A 143 -20.21 1.01 -2.11
N VAL A 144 -19.83 0.05 -2.95
CA VAL A 144 -20.65 -0.37 -4.09
C VAL A 144 -21.08 -1.81 -3.87
N TYR A 145 -22.39 -2.04 -3.93
CA TYR A 145 -22.95 -3.38 -4.03
C TYR A 145 -23.64 -3.53 -5.38
N MET A 146 -23.52 -4.69 -6.01
CA MET A 146 -24.20 -5.00 -7.27
C MET A 146 -24.95 -6.32 -7.11
N SER A 147 -26.14 -6.40 -7.66
CA SER A 147 -26.85 -7.66 -7.92
C SER A 147 -26.77 -8.00 -9.42
N ALA A 148 -27.58 -8.94 -9.89
CA ALA A 148 -27.70 -9.19 -11.33
C ALA A 148 -28.45 -8.05 -12.05
N ASP A 149 -29.34 -7.36 -11.32
CA ASP A 149 -30.29 -6.42 -11.91
C ASP A 149 -30.09 -4.97 -11.42
N ASN A 150 -29.28 -4.75 -10.38
CA ASN A 150 -29.12 -3.44 -9.76
C ASN A 150 -27.68 -3.14 -9.32
N VAL A 151 -27.35 -1.85 -9.27
CA VAL A 151 -26.16 -1.29 -8.63
C VAL A 151 -26.61 -0.37 -7.52
N TYR A 152 -25.98 -0.49 -6.35
CA TYR A 152 -26.25 0.35 -5.20
C TYR A 152 -24.97 1.12 -4.84
N LEU A 153 -25.08 2.44 -4.84
CA LEU A 153 -24.05 3.31 -4.28
C LEU A 153 -24.43 3.63 -2.84
N ILE A 154 -23.53 3.30 -1.92
CA ILE A 154 -23.73 3.35 -0.47
C ILE A 154 -22.74 4.38 0.08
N ASP A 155 -23.24 5.56 0.40
CA ASP A 155 -22.44 6.74 0.71
C ASP A 155 -22.55 7.10 2.20
N ALA A 156 -21.44 7.03 2.92
CA ALA A 156 -21.38 7.39 4.34
C ALA A 156 -21.33 8.93 4.48
N GLN A 157 -22.25 9.46 5.28
CA GLN A 157 -22.40 10.90 5.52
C GLN A 157 -22.27 11.16 7.02
N TYR A 158 -21.38 12.07 7.39
CA TYR A 158 -21.17 12.49 8.78
C TYR A 158 -21.91 13.81 9.01
N LEU A 159 -23.17 13.70 9.41
CA LEU A 159 -24.05 14.84 9.64
C LEU A 159 -23.91 15.32 11.09
N SER A 160 -24.37 16.56 11.34
CA SER A 160 -24.31 17.17 12.68
C SER A 160 -25.06 16.39 13.78
N ASP A 161 -26.01 15.55 13.39
CA ASP A 161 -26.87 14.72 14.24
C ASP A 161 -26.45 13.24 14.29
N GLY A 162 -25.40 12.85 13.57
CA GLY A 162 -24.88 11.48 13.57
C GLY A 162 -24.39 11.02 12.20
N ALA A 163 -23.86 9.80 12.15
CA ALA A 163 -23.52 9.19 10.88
C ALA A 163 -24.78 8.61 10.21
N SER A 164 -24.88 8.75 8.89
CA SER A 164 -25.96 8.24 8.06
C SER A 164 -25.39 7.59 6.81
N THR A 165 -26.05 6.57 6.30
CA THR A 165 -25.72 5.91 5.04
C THR A 165 -26.78 6.28 4.01
N ALA A 166 -26.43 7.11 3.03
CA ALA A 166 -27.27 7.40 1.89
C ALA A 166 -27.13 6.32 0.81
N ILE A 167 -28.24 5.98 0.17
CA ILE A 167 -28.35 4.84 -0.75
C ILE A 167 -28.95 5.33 -2.06
N GLN A 168 -28.28 5.04 -3.17
CA GLN A 168 -28.77 5.25 -4.52
C GLN A 168 -28.86 3.91 -5.24
N LYS A 169 -30.06 3.50 -5.67
CA LYS A 169 -30.31 2.27 -6.42
C LYS A 169 -30.45 2.58 -7.90
N PHE A 170 -29.54 2.04 -8.69
CA PHE A 170 -29.59 2.05 -10.14
C PHE A 170 -30.05 0.68 -10.65
N ASN A 171 -31.00 0.65 -11.56
CA ASN A 171 -31.36 -0.56 -12.29
C ASN A 171 -30.42 -0.73 -13.49
N LEU A 172 -30.07 -1.99 -13.76
CA LEU A 172 -29.28 -2.43 -14.89
C LEU A 172 -30.20 -3.03 -15.95
N ASP A 173 -30.21 -2.45 -17.13
CA ASP A 173 -30.84 -3.04 -18.30
C ASP A 173 -29.81 -3.93 -19.02
N SER A 174 -29.97 -5.24 -18.84
CA SER A 174 -29.08 -6.24 -19.45
C SER A 174 -29.33 -6.46 -20.94
N GLU A 175 -30.36 -5.85 -21.55
CA GLU A 175 -30.58 -5.88 -23.00
C GLU A 175 -29.92 -4.69 -23.69
N THR A 176 -30.07 -3.49 -23.13
CA THR A 176 -29.59 -2.23 -23.75
C THR A 176 -28.28 -1.71 -23.16
N GLY A 177 -27.84 -2.25 -22.02
CA GLY A 177 -26.71 -1.72 -21.25
C GLY A 177 -27.05 -0.43 -20.51
N GLY A 178 -28.31 0.00 -20.53
CA GLY A 178 -28.80 1.18 -19.83
C GLY A 178 -28.63 1.05 -18.32
N VAL A 179 -28.30 2.18 -17.69
CA VAL A 179 -28.24 2.31 -16.23
C VAL A 179 -29.13 3.47 -15.85
N THR A 180 -30.04 3.28 -14.89
CA THR A 180 -31.00 4.33 -14.50
C THR A 180 -31.20 4.35 -12.99
N LEU A 181 -31.11 5.54 -12.38
CA LEU A 181 -31.47 5.72 -10.97
C LEU A 181 -32.98 5.50 -10.80
N VAL A 182 -33.35 4.51 -9.98
CA VAL A 182 -34.75 4.12 -9.79
C VAL A 182 -35.27 4.36 -8.37
N ALA A 183 -34.39 4.45 -7.37
CA ALA A 183 -34.78 4.80 -6.01
C ALA A 183 -33.62 5.34 -5.18
N THR A 184 -33.95 6.13 -4.16
CA THR A 184 -33.00 6.63 -3.16
C THR A 184 -33.53 6.44 -1.75
N GLY A 185 -32.65 6.36 -0.76
CA GLY A 185 -33.05 6.28 0.65
C GLY A 185 -31.86 6.43 1.58
N SER A 186 -32.08 6.24 2.87
CA SER A 186 -31.00 6.28 3.87
C SER A 186 -31.32 5.44 5.09
N VAL A 187 -30.26 5.05 5.81
CA VAL A 187 -30.34 4.38 7.11
C VAL A 187 -29.32 4.98 8.10
N PRO A 188 -29.58 4.99 9.41
CA PRO A 188 -28.61 5.42 10.41
C PRO A 188 -27.32 4.59 10.41
N GLY A 189 -26.20 5.24 10.77
CA GLY A 189 -24.89 4.62 10.88
C GLY A 189 -24.12 4.51 9.56
N THR A 190 -22.98 3.81 9.60
CA THR A 190 -22.13 3.52 8.45
C THR A 190 -21.95 2.03 8.22
N THR A 191 -21.79 1.62 6.97
CA THR A 191 -21.46 0.24 6.59
C THR A 191 -19.96 0.00 6.71
N ILE A 192 -19.55 -1.21 7.09
CA ILE A 192 -18.11 -1.57 7.17
C ILE A 192 -17.48 -1.76 5.79
N ASN A 193 -18.22 -2.33 4.84
CA ASN A 193 -17.81 -2.58 3.45
C ASN A 193 -19.01 -3.15 2.66
N GLN A 194 -18.78 -3.57 1.42
CA GLN A 194 -19.81 -4.12 0.52
C GLN A 194 -20.51 -5.39 1.04
N PHE A 195 -19.93 -6.17 1.96
CA PHE A 195 -20.56 -7.38 2.49
C PHE A 195 -21.64 -7.06 3.54
N ALA A 196 -21.65 -5.84 4.04
CA ALA A 196 -22.72 -5.32 4.89
C ALA A 196 -23.98 -4.93 4.11
N VAL A 197 -24.01 -5.18 2.79
CA VAL A 197 -25.13 -4.87 1.92
C VAL A 197 -25.42 -6.06 1.03
N ASP A 198 -26.70 -6.41 0.87
CA ASP A 198 -27.13 -7.33 -0.17
C ASP A 198 -28.56 -7.09 -0.66
N GLU A 199 -28.95 -7.79 -1.73
CA GLU A 199 -30.30 -7.77 -2.27
C GLU A 199 -30.85 -9.20 -2.29
N TYR A 200 -32.00 -9.41 -1.64
CA TYR A 200 -32.67 -10.70 -1.61
C TYR A 200 -34.18 -10.53 -1.65
N ALA A 201 -34.84 -11.33 -2.48
CA ALA A 201 -36.30 -11.31 -2.65
C ALA A 201 -36.91 -9.91 -2.88
N GLY A 202 -36.17 -9.02 -3.55
CA GLY A 202 -36.59 -7.63 -3.84
C GLY A 202 -36.35 -6.61 -2.73
N TYR A 203 -35.77 -7.02 -1.59
CA TYR A 203 -35.39 -6.14 -0.49
C TYR A 203 -33.88 -5.92 -0.48
N LEU A 204 -33.47 -4.68 -0.18
CA LEU A 204 -32.08 -4.33 0.12
C LEU A 204 -31.87 -4.48 1.62
N ARG A 205 -30.85 -5.22 2.05
CA ARG A 205 -30.52 -5.38 3.47
C ARG A 205 -29.18 -4.72 3.76
N VAL A 206 -29.10 -3.99 4.86
CA VAL A 206 -27.96 -3.13 5.20
C VAL A 206 -27.64 -3.27 6.68
N ALA A 207 -26.42 -3.68 6.99
CA ALA A 207 -25.88 -3.70 8.35
C ALA A 207 -24.99 -2.47 8.59
N THR A 208 -25.23 -1.75 9.69
CA THR A 208 -24.49 -0.53 10.01
C THR A 208 -23.98 -0.51 11.45
N SER A 209 -22.93 0.27 11.70
CA SER A 209 -22.52 0.70 13.04
C SER A 209 -22.74 2.20 13.20
N GLU A 210 -23.14 2.63 14.38
CA GLU A 210 -23.25 4.06 14.74
C GLU A 210 -22.76 4.33 16.16
N GLY A 211 -22.51 5.60 16.49
CA GLY A 211 -22.04 6.01 17.80
C GLY A 211 -20.55 5.70 18.06
N TRP A 212 -20.11 5.98 19.29
CA TRP A 212 -18.72 5.85 19.71
C TRP A 212 -18.62 5.26 21.11
N GLY A 213 -17.52 4.55 21.39
CA GLY A 213 -17.24 4.01 22.72
C GLY A 213 -18.33 3.05 23.21
N GLU A 214 -18.83 3.27 24.42
CA GLU A 214 -19.89 2.44 25.03
C GLU A 214 -21.28 2.70 24.44
N GLU A 215 -21.49 3.84 23.80
CA GLU A 215 -22.75 4.19 23.12
C GLU A 215 -22.81 3.64 21.70
N ARG A 216 -21.76 2.94 21.25
CA ARG A 216 -21.73 2.34 19.92
C ARG A 216 -22.84 1.30 19.78
N SER A 217 -23.56 1.34 18.68
CA SER A 217 -24.66 0.43 18.36
C SER A 217 -24.44 -0.19 16.98
N ASN A 218 -24.88 -1.43 16.80
CA ASN A 218 -24.87 -2.11 15.51
C ASN A 218 -26.31 -2.46 15.13
N ASN A 219 -26.63 -2.25 13.86
CA ASN A 219 -27.99 -2.30 13.36
C ASN A 219 -28.05 -3.15 12.08
N LEU A 220 -29.23 -3.68 11.79
CA LEU A 220 -29.57 -4.29 10.52
C LEU A 220 -30.92 -3.73 10.05
N PHE A 221 -30.95 -3.22 8.83
CA PHE A 221 -32.15 -2.65 8.20
C PHE A 221 -32.51 -3.47 6.97
N VAL A 222 -33.80 -3.69 6.76
CA VAL A 222 -34.37 -4.30 5.55
C VAL A 222 -35.21 -3.23 4.86
N LEU A 223 -34.86 -2.88 3.63
CA LEU A 223 -35.43 -1.77 2.87
C LEU A 223 -36.24 -2.31 1.68
N GLY A 224 -37.50 -1.90 1.59
CA GLY A 224 -38.35 -2.11 0.41
C GLY A 224 -38.42 -0.85 -0.46
N GLN A 225 -38.60 -1.03 -1.76
CA GLN A 225 -38.80 0.10 -2.68
C GLN A 225 -40.29 0.46 -2.77
N ASP A 226 -40.62 1.72 -2.53
CA ASP A 226 -41.93 2.34 -2.79
C ASP A 226 -41.75 3.52 -3.75
N GLY A 227 -42.05 3.29 -5.04
CA GLY A 227 -41.79 4.26 -6.10
C GLY A 227 -40.30 4.58 -6.23
N GLU A 228 -39.96 5.86 -6.07
CA GLU A 228 -38.58 6.39 -6.12
C GLU A 228 -37.88 6.38 -4.74
N ALA A 229 -38.52 5.82 -3.70
CA ALA A 229 -37.98 5.78 -2.34
C ALA A 229 -37.63 4.36 -1.90
N LEU A 230 -36.49 4.20 -1.22
CA LEU A 230 -36.19 3.03 -0.39
C LEU A 230 -36.62 3.33 1.05
N THR A 231 -37.50 2.50 1.59
CA THR A 231 -38.12 2.68 2.91
C THR A 231 -37.89 1.46 3.78
N THR A 232 -37.64 1.68 5.07
CA THR A 232 -37.39 0.58 6.02
C THR A 232 -38.66 -0.24 6.21
N ALA A 233 -38.61 -1.50 5.82
CA ALA A 233 -39.65 -2.51 6.03
C ALA A 233 -39.53 -3.17 7.41
N GLY A 234 -38.29 -3.45 7.85
CA GLY A 234 -37.97 -4.04 9.15
C GLY A 234 -36.57 -3.65 9.60
N SER A 235 -36.30 -3.78 10.89
CA SER A 235 -34.99 -3.43 11.45
C SER A 235 -34.72 -4.11 12.80
N ILE A 236 -33.45 -4.37 13.07
CA ILE A 236 -32.91 -4.68 14.39
C ILE A 236 -31.93 -3.57 14.74
N THR A 237 -32.04 -3.01 15.94
CA THR A 237 -31.08 -2.04 16.46
C THR A 237 -30.43 -2.56 17.74
N ASP A 238 -29.31 -1.96 18.15
CA ASP A 238 -28.62 -2.27 19.42
C ASP A 238 -28.09 -3.70 19.52
N ILE A 239 -27.68 -4.28 18.38
CA ILE A 239 -26.95 -5.55 18.33
C ILE A 239 -25.58 -5.32 18.95
N ALA A 240 -25.31 -6.02 20.05
CA ALA A 240 -24.03 -5.97 20.76
C ALA A 240 -23.55 -4.53 21.08
N GLN A 241 -24.31 -3.82 21.91
CA GLN A 241 -24.01 -2.44 22.30
C GLN A 241 -22.59 -2.30 22.90
N GLY A 242 -21.86 -1.28 22.46
CA GLY A 242 -20.48 -1.01 22.83
C GLY A 242 -19.43 -1.78 22.01
N GLU A 243 -19.86 -2.52 20.99
CA GLU A 243 -19.02 -3.28 20.06
C GLU A 243 -19.14 -2.74 18.63
N SER A 244 -18.25 -3.17 17.74
CA SER A 244 -18.23 -2.78 16.33
C SER A 244 -18.48 -3.99 15.43
N ILE A 245 -19.14 -3.82 14.29
CA ILE A 245 -19.14 -4.86 13.25
C ILE A 245 -17.73 -5.06 12.70
N PHE A 246 -17.33 -6.32 12.50
CA PHE A 246 -16.06 -6.72 11.88
C PHE A 246 -16.28 -7.56 10.61
N ALA A 247 -17.34 -8.35 10.56
CA ALA A 247 -17.75 -9.07 9.36
C ALA A 247 -19.27 -9.16 9.28
N VAL A 248 -19.78 -9.14 8.06
CA VAL A 248 -21.18 -9.40 7.73
C VAL A 248 -21.23 -10.38 6.58
N ARG A 249 -22.19 -11.31 6.63
CA ARG A 249 -22.52 -12.14 5.47
C ARG A 249 -24.01 -12.40 5.41
N PHE A 250 -24.60 -12.19 4.24
CA PHE A 250 -25.96 -12.58 3.95
C PHE A 250 -25.98 -13.89 3.15
N MET A 251 -26.89 -14.80 3.50
CA MET A 251 -27.09 -16.09 2.82
C MET A 251 -28.58 -16.42 2.81
N GLY A 252 -29.24 -16.25 1.65
CA GLY A 252 -30.67 -16.52 1.55
C GLY A 252 -31.47 -15.68 2.54
N GLU A 253 -32.27 -16.36 3.36
CA GLU A 253 -33.12 -15.77 4.41
C GLU A 253 -32.36 -15.46 5.72
N GLU A 254 -31.03 -15.55 5.74
CA GLU A 254 -30.24 -15.39 6.96
C GLU A 254 -29.14 -14.32 6.79
N ALA A 255 -28.77 -13.71 7.91
CA ALA A 255 -27.57 -12.89 8.03
C ALA A 255 -26.68 -13.33 9.20
N TYR A 256 -25.40 -13.14 9.02
CA TYR A 256 -24.34 -13.51 9.95
C TYR A 256 -23.53 -12.27 10.26
N LEU A 257 -23.41 -11.95 11.54
CA LEU A 257 -22.72 -10.75 12.01
C LEU A 257 -21.65 -11.13 13.02
N VAL A 258 -20.42 -10.68 12.79
CA VAL A 258 -19.35 -10.75 13.79
C VAL A 258 -19.14 -9.34 14.31
N THR A 259 -19.31 -9.17 15.62
CA THR A 259 -18.94 -7.94 16.31
C THR A 259 -17.58 -8.13 16.98
N PHE A 260 -16.91 -7.07 17.47
CA PHE A 260 -15.69 -7.23 18.26
C PHE A 260 -15.43 -6.16 19.33
N ARG A 261 -15.04 -6.60 20.53
CA ARG A 261 -14.36 -5.82 21.57
C ARG A 261 -13.25 -6.61 22.29
N PHE A 262 -13.43 -7.91 22.62
CA PHE A 262 -12.42 -8.77 23.30
C PHE A 262 -12.62 -10.29 23.07
N VAL A 263 -13.86 -10.81 23.14
CA VAL A 263 -14.24 -12.21 22.85
C VAL A 263 -15.63 -12.15 22.24
N ASP A 264 -15.75 -12.46 20.96
CA ASP A 264 -16.88 -11.88 20.24
C ASP A 264 -17.72 -12.88 19.46
N PRO A 265 -19.05 -12.69 19.51
CA PRO A 265 -19.97 -13.65 18.97
C PRO A 265 -20.06 -13.58 17.44
N LEU A 266 -20.25 -14.75 16.84
CA LEU A 266 -20.97 -14.87 15.58
C LEU A 266 -22.48 -14.86 15.90
N PHE A 267 -23.17 -13.79 15.54
CA PHE A 267 -24.63 -13.72 15.56
C PHE A 267 -25.22 -14.30 14.29
N THR A 268 -26.35 -14.97 14.45
CA THR A 268 -27.21 -15.45 13.36
C THR A 268 -28.55 -14.75 13.44
N ILE A 269 -28.99 -14.23 12.31
CA ILE A 269 -30.17 -13.39 12.19
C ILE A 269 -31.10 -14.02 11.15
N ASP A 270 -32.33 -14.27 11.57
CA ASP A 270 -33.42 -14.70 10.71
C ASP A 270 -34.05 -13.48 10.02
N LEU A 271 -34.13 -13.55 8.71
CA LEU A 271 -34.66 -12.54 7.80
C LEU A 271 -35.73 -13.13 6.88
N SER A 272 -36.29 -14.30 7.22
CA SER A 272 -37.36 -14.93 6.44
C SER A 272 -38.62 -14.05 6.35
N GLU A 273 -38.85 -13.25 7.39
CA GLU A 273 -39.89 -12.21 7.44
C GLU A 273 -39.25 -10.81 7.37
N PRO A 274 -39.19 -10.17 6.19
CA PRO A 274 -38.49 -8.89 5.97
C PRO A 274 -38.92 -7.75 6.89
N THR A 275 -40.14 -7.80 7.42
CA THR A 275 -40.70 -6.77 8.32
C THR A 275 -40.40 -7.01 9.80
N ASP A 276 -39.95 -8.22 10.17
CA ASP A 276 -39.68 -8.61 11.56
C ASP A 276 -38.38 -9.44 11.63
N PRO A 277 -37.22 -8.84 11.31
CA PRO A 277 -35.94 -9.53 11.42
C PRO A 277 -35.60 -9.83 12.89
N VAL A 278 -35.04 -11.01 13.19
CA VAL A 278 -34.80 -11.45 14.58
C VAL A 278 -33.42 -12.09 14.73
N VAL A 279 -32.68 -11.73 15.79
CA VAL A 279 -31.47 -12.47 16.20
C VAL A 279 -31.90 -13.80 16.80
N VAL A 280 -31.50 -14.91 16.18
CA VAL A 280 -31.95 -16.26 16.57
C VAL A 280 -30.86 -17.09 17.25
N GLY A 281 -29.58 -16.74 17.09
CA GLY A 281 -28.46 -17.43 17.73
C GLY A 281 -27.23 -16.56 17.92
N GLU A 282 -26.36 -17.03 18.81
CA GLU A 282 -25.14 -16.33 19.23
C GLU A 282 -24.08 -17.38 19.61
N LEU A 283 -22.93 -17.39 18.91
CA LEU A 283 -21.79 -18.25 19.21
C LEU A 283 -20.60 -17.41 19.66
N LYS A 284 -20.31 -17.39 20.96
CA LYS A 284 -19.14 -16.71 21.54
C LYS A 284 -17.88 -17.57 21.43
N ILE A 285 -16.87 -17.07 20.71
CA ILE A 285 -15.57 -17.72 20.57
C ILE A 285 -14.43 -16.72 20.85
N PRO A 286 -13.27 -17.18 21.36
CA PRO A 286 -12.07 -16.36 21.38
C PRO A 286 -11.65 -15.93 19.97
N GLY A 287 -11.08 -14.73 19.86
CA GLY A 287 -10.72 -14.14 18.58
C GLY A 287 -11.94 -13.65 17.78
N PHE A 288 -11.72 -13.33 16.50
CA PHE A 288 -12.76 -12.82 15.62
C PHE A 288 -12.48 -13.11 14.16
N SER A 289 -13.54 -13.09 13.35
CA SER A 289 -13.44 -13.15 11.89
C SER A 289 -13.57 -11.75 11.30
N ASN A 290 -12.61 -11.37 10.46
CA ASN A 290 -12.67 -10.16 9.62
C ASN A 290 -13.45 -10.39 8.33
N TYR A 291 -13.47 -11.64 7.85
CA TYR A 291 -14.14 -12.01 6.61
C TYR A 291 -14.85 -13.34 6.78
N LEU A 292 -16.08 -13.44 6.26
CA LEU A 292 -16.89 -14.66 6.24
C LEU A 292 -17.15 -15.09 4.79
N HIS A 293 -16.94 -16.38 4.53
CA HIS A 293 -17.10 -16.99 3.22
C HIS A 293 -17.98 -18.24 3.29
N PRO A 294 -19.09 -18.31 2.52
CA PRO A 294 -19.88 -19.53 2.41
C PRO A 294 -19.08 -20.61 1.68
N VAL A 295 -19.01 -21.81 2.28
CA VAL A 295 -18.30 -22.97 1.70
C VAL A 295 -19.23 -24.16 1.43
N GLY A 296 -20.52 -23.99 1.68
CA GLY A 296 -21.55 -25.01 1.46
C GLY A 296 -22.88 -24.55 2.03
N GLU A 297 -23.90 -25.40 1.90
CA GLU A 297 -25.19 -25.18 2.53
C GLU A 297 -25.03 -25.19 4.07
N GLY A 298 -25.36 -24.08 4.72
CA GLY A 298 -25.22 -23.92 6.17
C GLY A 298 -23.78 -23.99 6.68
N LEU A 299 -22.77 -23.70 5.86
CA LEU A 299 -21.36 -23.74 6.26
C LEU A 299 -20.63 -22.45 5.92
N LEU A 300 -19.88 -21.93 6.89
CA LEU A 300 -19.12 -20.69 6.78
C LEU A 300 -17.65 -20.90 7.17
N VAL A 301 -16.74 -20.34 6.40
CA VAL A 301 -15.36 -20.13 6.81
C VAL A 301 -15.17 -18.68 7.25
N GLY A 302 -14.59 -18.48 8.43
CA GLY A 302 -14.13 -17.20 8.93
C GLY A 302 -12.61 -17.06 8.82
N LEU A 303 -12.15 -15.96 8.21
CA LEU A 303 -10.75 -15.55 8.21
C LEU A 303 -10.58 -14.38 9.18
N GLY A 304 -9.63 -14.48 10.11
CA GLY A 304 -9.40 -13.40 11.08
C GLY A 304 -8.26 -13.67 12.04
N ARG A 305 -8.46 -13.44 13.34
CA ARG A 305 -7.42 -13.44 14.37
C ARG A 305 -7.80 -14.28 15.60
N ASP A 306 -6.84 -15.00 16.16
CA ASP A 306 -6.98 -15.80 17.40
C ASP A 306 -6.54 -15.00 18.64
N GLY A 307 -7.23 -13.90 18.94
CA GLY A 307 -7.00 -13.17 20.20
C GLY A 307 -7.63 -11.80 20.28
N GLU A 308 -7.32 -11.10 21.38
CA GLU A 308 -7.96 -9.83 21.75
C GLU A 308 -7.39 -8.60 21.03
N ALA A 309 -6.33 -8.77 20.21
CA ALA A 309 -5.62 -7.67 19.58
C ALA A 309 -5.46 -7.86 18.07
N PHE A 310 -5.39 -6.75 17.34
CA PHE A 310 -5.08 -6.77 15.90
C PHE A 310 -3.73 -7.42 15.56
N ALA A 311 -2.81 -7.46 16.52
CA ALA A 311 -1.50 -8.08 16.38
C ALA A 311 -1.48 -9.60 16.70
N SER A 312 -2.63 -10.18 17.04
CA SER A 312 -2.78 -11.62 17.31
C SER A 312 -2.50 -12.48 16.07
N ASP A 313 -2.26 -13.77 16.32
CA ASP A 313 -1.99 -14.73 15.25
C ASP A 313 -3.21 -14.83 14.30
N PRO A 314 -2.99 -14.91 12.98
CA PRO A 314 -4.06 -15.17 12.03
C PRO A 314 -4.74 -16.52 12.30
N GLN A 315 -6.03 -16.62 11.95
CA GLN A 315 -6.78 -17.87 12.04
C GLN A 315 -7.73 -18.10 10.88
N VAL A 316 -8.08 -19.37 10.69
CA VAL A 316 -9.20 -19.84 9.87
C VAL A 316 -10.13 -20.66 10.77
N SER A 317 -11.43 -20.35 10.77
CA SER A 317 -12.45 -21.12 11.50
C SER A 317 -13.51 -21.64 10.54
N LEU A 318 -14.01 -22.85 10.78
CA LEU A 318 -15.13 -23.43 10.05
C LEU A 318 -16.34 -23.52 10.98
N PHE A 319 -17.48 -23.03 10.51
CA PHE A 319 -18.71 -22.96 11.27
C PHE A 319 -19.82 -23.78 10.60
N ASP A 320 -20.56 -24.52 11.43
CA ASP A 320 -21.86 -25.10 11.12
C ASP A 320 -22.93 -24.08 11.55
N VAL A 321 -23.71 -23.65 10.58
CA VAL A 321 -24.83 -22.73 10.76
C VAL A 321 -26.12 -23.27 10.15
N VAL A 322 -26.20 -24.58 9.89
CA VAL A 322 -27.41 -25.24 9.37
C VAL A 322 -28.61 -25.01 10.29
N ASN A 323 -28.37 -24.99 11.61
CA ASN A 323 -29.36 -24.52 12.58
C ASN A 323 -28.98 -23.10 13.02
N PRO A 324 -29.66 -22.05 12.53
CA PRO A 324 -29.31 -20.68 12.87
C PRO A 324 -29.54 -20.39 14.36
N SER A 325 -30.36 -21.16 15.09
CA SER A 325 -30.52 -20.98 16.54
C SER A 325 -29.40 -21.59 17.39
N ASP A 326 -28.54 -22.41 16.79
CA ASP A 326 -27.45 -23.11 17.46
C ASP A 326 -26.19 -23.17 16.56
N PRO A 327 -25.59 -22.02 16.21
CA PRO A 327 -24.36 -21.98 15.42
C PRO A 327 -23.19 -22.61 16.19
N GLN A 328 -22.38 -23.42 15.52
CA GLN A 328 -21.26 -24.15 16.13
C GLN A 328 -19.96 -23.95 15.34
N ARG A 329 -18.82 -23.85 16.04
CA ARG A 329 -17.50 -23.91 15.39
C ARG A 329 -17.08 -25.37 15.26
N ILE A 330 -17.00 -25.87 14.03
CA ILE A 330 -16.58 -27.24 13.72
C ILE A 330 -15.08 -27.40 14.03
N ASP A 331 -14.27 -26.47 13.52
CA ASP A 331 -12.81 -26.58 13.58
C ASP A 331 -12.14 -25.19 13.49
N GLN A 332 -10.86 -25.13 13.87
CA GLN A 332 -10.04 -23.93 13.85
C GLN A 332 -8.57 -24.27 13.55
N VAL A 333 -7.97 -23.51 12.63
CA VAL A 333 -6.52 -23.51 12.39
C VAL A 333 -5.97 -22.14 12.77
N VAL A 334 -5.05 -22.13 13.74
CA VAL A 334 -4.33 -20.92 14.17
C VAL A 334 -2.93 -20.93 13.59
N LEU A 335 -2.52 -19.81 13.00
CA LEU A 335 -1.23 -19.64 12.34
C LEU A 335 -0.23 -19.06 13.34
N SER A 336 0.16 -19.89 14.32
CA SER A 336 0.91 -19.43 15.49
C SER A 336 2.32 -18.93 15.19
N GLY A 337 2.76 -17.91 15.95
CA GLY A 337 4.12 -17.39 15.89
C GLY A 337 4.33 -16.32 14.82
N MET A 338 3.24 -15.78 14.26
CA MET A 338 3.24 -14.85 13.14
C MET A 338 2.74 -13.49 13.61
N TRP A 339 3.56 -12.83 14.43
CA TRP A 339 3.26 -11.52 14.98
C TRP A 339 3.17 -10.46 13.87
N ALA A 340 2.21 -9.54 13.97
CA ALA A 340 2.01 -8.42 13.03
C ALA A 340 1.72 -8.82 11.56
N SER A 341 1.28 -10.04 11.29
CA SER A 341 0.91 -10.48 9.93
C SER A 341 -0.27 -9.69 9.36
N TRP A 342 -0.40 -9.60 8.04
CA TRP A 342 -1.50 -8.94 7.34
C TRP A 342 -1.98 -9.78 6.16
N SER A 343 -3.28 -9.74 5.87
CA SER A 343 -3.83 -10.41 4.69
C SER A 343 -4.85 -9.51 4.01
N GLU A 344 -4.73 -9.39 2.69
CA GLU A 344 -5.73 -8.73 1.87
C GLU A 344 -7.09 -9.46 1.94
N ALA A 345 -7.10 -10.76 2.24
CA ALA A 345 -8.31 -11.56 2.39
C ALA A 345 -9.20 -11.13 3.55
N PHE A 346 -8.67 -10.37 4.53
CA PHE A 346 -9.46 -9.86 5.64
C PHE A 346 -10.41 -8.73 5.25
N SER A 347 -10.21 -8.09 4.10
CA SER A 347 -11.07 -7.00 3.64
C SER A 347 -11.46 -7.09 2.17
N ASN A 348 -10.83 -7.97 1.38
CA ASN A 348 -11.07 -8.11 -0.05
C ASN A 348 -11.36 -9.56 -0.44
N HIS A 349 -12.61 -9.86 -0.80
CA HIS A 349 -12.99 -11.19 -1.28
C HIS A 349 -12.27 -11.65 -2.55
N HIS A 350 -11.79 -10.76 -3.41
CA HIS A 350 -11.04 -11.18 -4.60
C HIS A 350 -9.71 -11.83 -4.24
N ALA A 351 -9.19 -11.58 -3.04
CA ALA A 351 -8.00 -12.24 -2.52
C ALA A 351 -8.30 -13.67 -2.00
N VAL A 352 -9.58 -14.02 -1.79
CA VAL A 352 -9.98 -15.35 -1.31
C VAL A 352 -10.41 -16.21 -2.49
N SER A 353 -9.83 -17.40 -2.61
CA SER A 353 -10.21 -18.38 -3.62
C SER A 353 -10.67 -19.66 -2.94
N TYR A 354 -11.95 -19.99 -3.11
CA TYR A 354 -12.51 -21.26 -2.65
C TYR A 354 -12.96 -22.10 -3.85
N PHE A 355 -12.37 -23.28 -4.01
CA PHE A 355 -12.66 -24.21 -5.07
C PHE A 355 -13.54 -25.35 -4.54
N ALA A 356 -14.85 -25.13 -4.53
CA ALA A 356 -15.84 -26.00 -3.88
C ALA A 356 -15.73 -27.49 -4.28
N GLU A 357 -15.52 -27.80 -5.56
CA GLU A 357 -15.40 -29.19 -6.03
C GLU A 357 -14.24 -29.97 -5.38
N SER A 358 -13.17 -29.27 -5.04
CA SER A 358 -11.99 -29.84 -4.40
C SER A 358 -11.91 -29.52 -2.91
N GLY A 359 -12.82 -28.70 -2.38
CA GLY A 359 -12.78 -28.20 -1.00
C GLY A 359 -11.53 -27.38 -0.66
N ILE A 360 -10.90 -26.71 -1.62
CA ILE A 360 -9.61 -26.03 -1.39
C ILE A 360 -9.82 -24.53 -1.22
N LEU A 361 -9.32 -24.00 -0.10
CA LEU A 361 -9.30 -22.59 0.24
C LEU A 361 -7.88 -22.04 0.10
N VAL A 362 -7.74 -20.93 -0.62
CA VAL A 362 -6.47 -20.23 -0.83
C VAL A 362 -6.62 -18.75 -0.53
N PHE A 363 -5.68 -18.19 0.22
CA PHE A 363 -5.62 -16.75 0.48
C PHE A 363 -4.19 -16.24 0.66
N PRO A 364 -3.89 -14.98 0.28
CA PRO A 364 -2.59 -14.37 0.48
C PRO A 364 -2.34 -14.02 1.94
N MET A 365 -1.08 -14.05 2.38
CA MET A 365 -0.64 -13.61 3.69
C MET A 365 0.72 -12.91 3.56
N GLN A 366 0.89 -11.83 4.29
CA GLN A 366 2.17 -11.17 4.51
C GLN A 366 2.49 -11.31 5.99
N THR A 367 3.46 -12.15 6.33
CA THR A 367 3.83 -12.43 7.71
C THR A 367 5.13 -11.69 8.05
N TYR A 368 5.29 -11.34 9.33
CA TYR A 368 6.57 -10.85 9.83
C TYR A 368 7.18 -11.93 10.71
N GLY A 369 8.35 -12.43 10.30
CA GLY A 369 9.12 -13.38 11.07
C GLY A 369 9.65 -12.77 12.37
N PRO A 370 10.18 -13.59 13.29
CA PRO A 370 10.90 -13.09 14.45
C PRO A 370 12.12 -12.26 13.99
N TRP A 371 12.50 -11.24 14.78
CA TRP A 371 13.75 -10.51 14.56
C TRP A 371 14.92 -11.49 14.60
N VAL A 372 15.69 -11.52 13.51
CA VAL A 372 16.92 -12.31 13.38
C VAL A 372 18.11 -11.37 13.26
N GLU A 373 19.18 -11.66 13.99
CA GLU A 373 20.44 -10.95 13.90
C GLU A 373 21.24 -11.48 12.69
N LEU A 374 21.46 -10.62 11.71
CA LEU A 374 22.29 -10.87 10.53
C LEU A 374 23.36 -9.78 10.47
N ASP A 375 24.64 -10.17 10.48
CA ASP A 375 25.79 -9.27 10.42
C ASP A 375 25.78 -8.12 11.45
N GLY A 376 25.31 -8.40 12.67
CA GLY A 376 25.23 -7.41 13.76
C GLY A 376 24.11 -6.39 13.63
N GLN A 377 23.17 -6.60 12.70
CA GLN A 377 21.94 -5.82 12.55
C GLN A 377 20.73 -6.73 12.80
N PHE A 378 19.74 -6.23 13.54
CA PHE A 378 18.45 -6.92 13.70
C PHE A 378 17.61 -6.67 12.45
N GLN A 379 17.29 -7.74 11.73
CA GLN A 379 16.41 -7.71 10.57
C GLN A 379 15.11 -8.47 10.87
N ASN A 380 14.01 -7.96 10.36
CA ASN A 380 12.73 -8.65 10.35
C ASN A 380 12.49 -9.15 8.92
N ARG A 381 12.35 -10.47 8.75
CA ARG A 381 12.06 -11.04 7.45
C ARG A 381 10.55 -11.04 7.26
N MET A 382 10.08 -10.17 6.37
CA MET A 382 8.72 -10.21 5.86
C MET A 382 8.63 -11.39 4.88
N GLU A 383 7.67 -12.28 5.07
CA GLU A 383 7.39 -13.39 4.15
C GLU A 383 6.07 -13.10 3.42
N ASN A 384 6.07 -13.31 2.11
CA ASN A 384 4.93 -13.09 1.24
C ASN A 384 4.46 -14.46 0.76
N GLU A 385 3.25 -14.87 1.10
CA GLU A 385 2.81 -16.25 0.91
C GLU A 385 1.36 -16.36 0.44
N PHE A 386 1.02 -17.48 -0.18
CA PHE A 386 -0.35 -17.98 -0.26
C PHE A 386 -0.51 -19.22 0.61
N TRP A 387 -1.53 -19.22 1.44
CA TRP A 387 -1.85 -20.34 2.31
C TRP A 387 -2.92 -21.18 1.66
N VAL A 388 -2.74 -22.50 1.68
CA VAL A 388 -3.63 -23.46 1.02
C VAL A 388 -4.16 -24.44 2.06
N LEU A 389 -5.47 -24.43 2.27
CA LEU A 389 -6.16 -25.30 3.21
C LEU A 389 -7.16 -26.19 2.50
N GLN A 390 -7.32 -27.41 3.01
CA GLN A 390 -8.40 -28.32 2.69
C GLN A 390 -9.56 -28.07 3.66
N VAL A 391 -10.78 -27.95 3.14
CA VAL A 391 -12.03 -27.75 3.87
C VAL A 391 -12.95 -28.94 3.59
N GLU A 392 -13.07 -29.85 4.56
CA GLU A 392 -13.85 -31.08 4.49
C GLU A 392 -14.68 -31.29 5.78
N PRO A 393 -15.84 -30.62 5.92
CA PRO A 393 -16.66 -30.60 7.16
C PRO A 393 -17.04 -31.96 7.77
N GLY A 394 -16.98 -33.05 6.99
CA GLY A 394 -17.28 -34.41 7.44
C GLY A 394 -16.07 -35.32 7.65
N ALA A 395 -14.84 -34.81 7.50
CA ALA A 395 -13.60 -35.55 7.75
C ALA A 395 -13.23 -35.53 9.24
N ASP A 396 -12.28 -36.40 9.63
CA ASP A 396 -11.71 -36.38 10.99
C ASP A 396 -10.90 -35.09 11.28
N ASP A 397 -10.41 -34.43 10.21
CA ASP A 397 -9.64 -33.18 10.22
C ASP A 397 -10.28 -32.20 9.23
N PRO A 398 -11.38 -31.50 9.62
CA PRO A 398 -12.18 -30.70 8.71
C PRO A 398 -11.47 -29.49 8.10
N LEU A 399 -10.52 -28.89 8.81
CA LEU A 399 -9.67 -27.82 8.31
C LEU A 399 -8.20 -28.23 8.38
N ARG A 400 -7.64 -28.66 7.23
CA ARG A 400 -6.24 -29.09 7.17
C ARG A 400 -5.39 -28.14 6.36
N LEU A 401 -4.33 -27.59 6.95
CA LEU A 401 -3.30 -26.86 6.22
C LEU A 401 -2.53 -27.81 5.29
N LEU A 402 -2.58 -27.57 3.98
CA LEU A 402 -1.82 -28.32 2.98
C LEU A 402 -0.41 -27.76 2.78
N GLY A 403 -0.22 -26.46 3.03
CA GLY A 403 1.08 -25.78 2.99
C GLY A 403 0.95 -24.31 2.60
N SER A 404 2.09 -23.66 2.40
CA SER A 404 2.17 -22.30 1.86
C SER A 404 3.04 -22.22 0.60
N ILE A 405 2.74 -21.27 -0.27
CA ILE A 405 3.47 -20.96 -1.50
C ILE A 405 4.11 -19.59 -1.34
N GLN A 406 5.43 -19.55 -1.26
CA GLN A 406 6.20 -18.31 -1.11
C GLN A 406 6.13 -17.45 -2.37
N HIS A 407 6.28 -16.14 -2.22
CA HIS A 407 6.46 -15.15 -3.26
C HIS A 407 7.51 -14.13 -2.81
N ASP A 408 8.14 -13.44 -3.75
CA ASP A 408 9.15 -12.42 -3.42
C ASP A 408 8.51 -11.05 -3.14
N SER A 409 7.40 -10.75 -3.82
CA SER A 409 6.62 -9.53 -3.67
C SER A 409 5.22 -9.77 -3.10
N ARG A 410 4.46 -8.68 -2.92
CA ARG A 410 3.14 -8.72 -2.30
C ARG A 410 2.21 -9.72 -3.03
N PRO A 411 1.68 -10.73 -2.33
CA PRO A 411 0.78 -11.72 -2.92
C PRO A 411 -0.59 -11.09 -3.15
N MET A 412 -1.19 -11.36 -4.32
CA MET A 412 -2.42 -10.71 -4.76
C MET A 412 -3.58 -11.70 -4.94
N ARG A 413 -3.46 -12.66 -5.86
CA ARG A 413 -4.58 -13.51 -6.31
C ARG A 413 -4.16 -14.96 -6.50
N ALA A 414 -5.12 -15.87 -6.32
CA ALA A 414 -4.99 -17.27 -6.66
C ALA A 414 -6.07 -17.67 -7.67
N ILE A 415 -5.74 -18.56 -8.60
CA ILE A 415 -6.63 -19.03 -9.66
C ILE A 415 -6.36 -20.53 -9.88
N ARG A 416 -7.40 -21.31 -10.18
CA ARG A 416 -7.26 -22.73 -10.52
C ARG A 416 -7.45 -22.96 -12.01
N ILE A 417 -6.57 -23.76 -12.61
CA ILE A 417 -6.73 -24.31 -13.97
C ILE A 417 -6.51 -25.82 -13.90
N GLY A 418 -7.59 -26.60 -14.02
CA GLY A 418 -7.51 -28.06 -13.88
C GLY A 418 -7.05 -28.48 -12.48
N ASP A 419 -5.92 -29.18 -12.41
CA ASP A 419 -5.22 -29.61 -11.19
C ASP A 419 -4.06 -28.67 -10.77
N VAL A 420 -3.93 -27.53 -11.44
CA VAL A 420 -2.89 -26.52 -11.18
C VAL A 420 -3.49 -25.34 -10.43
N LEU A 421 -2.82 -24.94 -9.36
CA LEU A 421 -3.04 -23.69 -8.63
C LEU A 421 -2.03 -22.66 -9.11
N LEU A 422 -2.52 -21.57 -9.71
CA LEU A 422 -1.74 -20.40 -10.06
C LEU A 422 -1.85 -19.37 -8.94
N THR A 423 -0.72 -18.96 -8.38
CA THR A 423 -0.64 -17.86 -7.41
C THR A 423 0.11 -16.69 -8.01
N VAL A 424 -0.39 -15.47 -7.78
CA VAL A 424 0.05 -14.25 -8.46
C VAL A 424 0.41 -13.19 -7.44
N SER A 425 1.66 -12.73 -7.45
CA SER A 425 2.13 -11.52 -6.76
C SER A 425 2.46 -10.41 -7.78
N GLU A 426 2.90 -9.24 -7.33
CA GLU A 426 3.16 -8.07 -8.20
C GLU A 426 4.13 -8.33 -9.35
N ASP A 427 5.02 -9.31 -9.20
CA ASP A 427 6.10 -9.62 -10.15
C ASP A 427 6.25 -11.11 -10.50
N LEU A 428 5.50 -12.00 -9.87
CA LEU A 428 5.70 -13.45 -9.99
C LEU A 428 4.37 -14.21 -10.06
N VAL A 429 4.26 -15.12 -11.04
CA VAL A 429 3.25 -16.16 -11.06
C VAL A 429 3.91 -17.49 -10.73
N ARG A 430 3.40 -18.23 -9.74
CA ARG A 430 3.79 -19.62 -9.49
C ARG A 430 2.67 -20.56 -9.84
N ALA A 431 3.03 -21.71 -10.42
CA ALA A 431 2.13 -22.80 -10.72
C ALA A 431 2.48 -23.98 -9.82
N ASN A 432 1.60 -24.35 -8.91
CA ASN A 432 1.78 -25.45 -7.96
C ASN A 432 0.69 -26.51 -8.18
N ARG A 433 0.93 -27.74 -7.73
CA ARG A 433 -0.14 -28.75 -7.71
C ARG A 433 -1.21 -28.31 -6.71
N LEU A 434 -2.47 -28.32 -7.14
CA LEU A 434 -3.60 -27.83 -6.35
C LEU A 434 -3.73 -28.51 -4.98
N THR A 435 -3.62 -29.85 -4.93
CA THR A 435 -3.78 -30.64 -3.70
C THR A 435 -2.48 -30.82 -2.89
N ASP A 436 -1.35 -30.36 -3.42
CA ASP A 436 -0.05 -30.41 -2.76
C ASP A 436 0.75 -29.16 -3.15
N PRO A 437 0.52 -28.05 -2.43
CA PRO A 437 1.08 -26.74 -2.80
C PRO A 437 2.61 -26.71 -2.72
N THR A 438 3.26 -27.72 -2.11
CA THR A 438 4.71 -27.81 -2.05
C THR A 438 5.35 -28.25 -3.37
N VAL A 439 4.56 -28.84 -4.28
CA VAL A 439 5.02 -29.28 -5.59
C VAL A 439 4.89 -28.13 -6.58
N LEU A 440 6.00 -27.41 -6.79
CA LEU A 440 6.15 -26.44 -7.87
C LEU A 440 6.14 -27.16 -9.23
N ILE A 441 5.28 -26.71 -10.13
CA ILE A 441 5.20 -27.16 -11.52
C ILE A 441 6.03 -26.23 -12.40
N ASP A 442 5.83 -24.92 -12.26
CA ASP A 442 6.54 -23.88 -13.02
C ASP A 442 6.41 -22.50 -12.34
N GLU A 443 7.22 -21.53 -12.75
CA GLU A 443 7.09 -20.14 -12.31
C GLU A 443 7.43 -19.14 -13.43
N LEU A 444 6.81 -17.96 -13.38
CA LEU A 444 6.96 -16.90 -14.37
C LEU A 444 7.12 -15.53 -13.68
N HIS A 445 8.29 -14.93 -13.82
CA HIS A 445 8.52 -13.54 -13.40
C HIS A 445 8.07 -12.56 -14.50
N TYR A 446 7.26 -11.56 -14.14
CA TYR A 446 6.68 -10.61 -15.09
C TYR A 446 6.75 -9.13 -14.66
N GLY A 447 7.24 -8.83 -13.46
CA GLY A 447 7.52 -7.47 -12.97
C GLY A 447 8.93 -6.94 -13.31
N ARG A 448 9.32 -5.81 -12.72
CA ARG A 448 10.74 -5.38 -12.72
C ARG A 448 11.52 -6.34 -11.82
N ILE A 449 12.41 -7.13 -12.40
CA ILE A 449 13.27 -8.06 -11.67
C ILE A 449 14.63 -7.43 -11.38
N ALA A 450 15.06 -6.48 -12.21
CA ALA A 450 16.21 -5.62 -11.94
C ALA A 450 15.77 -4.42 -11.08
N GLN A 451 16.42 -4.23 -9.93
CA GLN A 451 16.22 -3.12 -9.01
C GLN A 451 17.29 -2.04 -9.19
N ASP A 452 16.96 -0.79 -8.89
CA ASP A 452 17.90 0.32 -9.02
C ASP A 452 19.05 0.19 -8.00
N ASP A 453 20.25 0.52 -8.47
CA ASP A 453 21.51 0.36 -7.74
C ASP A 453 22.11 1.69 -7.31
N PHE A 454 22.79 1.68 -6.17
CA PHE A 454 23.51 2.84 -5.66
C PHE A 454 24.93 2.47 -5.24
N TYR A 455 25.92 3.16 -5.80
CA TYR A 455 27.33 3.00 -5.46
C TYR A 455 27.97 4.33 -5.13
N THR A 456 29.02 4.29 -4.32
CA THR A 456 29.89 5.45 -4.06
C THR A 456 31.25 5.17 -4.67
N LEU A 457 31.76 6.10 -5.48
CA LEU A 457 33.09 6.01 -6.06
C LEU A 457 34.08 6.82 -5.22
N PRO A 458 35.08 6.17 -4.59
CA PRO A 458 36.13 6.87 -3.86
C PRO A 458 36.97 7.75 -4.78
N ARG A 459 37.54 8.83 -4.23
CA ARG A 459 38.42 9.74 -4.97
C ARG A 459 39.64 9.00 -5.52
N GLY A 460 40.05 9.34 -6.76
CA GLY A 460 41.25 8.79 -7.39
C GLY A 460 41.07 7.37 -7.95
N VAL A 461 39.89 6.77 -7.77
CA VAL A 461 39.56 5.47 -8.37
C VAL A 461 39.05 5.70 -9.79
N GLU A 462 39.80 5.19 -10.76
CA GLU A 462 39.44 5.26 -12.19
C GLU A 462 38.46 4.17 -12.61
N GLN A 463 38.35 3.08 -11.83
CA GLN A 463 37.57 1.90 -12.21
C GLN A 463 36.93 1.22 -10.99
N LEU A 464 35.66 0.81 -11.12
CA LEU A 464 34.89 0.11 -10.10
C LEU A 464 34.14 -1.08 -10.73
N THR A 465 34.12 -2.23 -10.05
CA THR A 465 33.26 -3.37 -10.40
C THR A 465 31.97 -3.28 -9.59
N LEU A 466 30.83 -3.33 -10.27
CA LEU A 466 29.50 -3.13 -9.71
C LEU A 466 28.76 -4.46 -9.69
N SER A 467 28.31 -4.89 -8.51
CA SER A 467 27.56 -6.13 -8.32
C SER A 467 26.05 -5.86 -8.43
N VAL A 468 25.62 -5.46 -9.63
CA VAL A 468 24.26 -4.92 -9.86
C VAL A 468 23.13 -5.92 -9.65
N LEU A 469 23.45 -7.22 -9.67
CA LEU A 469 22.46 -8.27 -9.44
C LEU A 469 22.27 -8.63 -7.96
N ALA A 470 22.97 -7.95 -7.04
CA ALA A 470 23.00 -8.36 -5.63
C ALA A 470 21.71 -8.02 -4.87
N ASN A 471 21.01 -6.96 -5.27
CA ASN A 471 19.71 -6.52 -4.75
C ASN A 471 18.54 -6.99 -5.62
N ASP A 472 18.81 -7.78 -6.66
CA ASP A 472 17.81 -8.30 -7.59
C ASP A 472 17.25 -9.64 -7.09
N ALA A 473 15.92 -9.77 -7.09
CA ALA A 473 15.22 -11.02 -6.78
C ALA A 473 15.12 -11.91 -8.04
N ILE A 474 16.27 -12.30 -8.60
CA ILE A 474 16.37 -12.98 -9.91
C ILE A 474 16.72 -14.48 -9.78
N PRO A 475 16.24 -15.32 -10.72
CA PRO A 475 16.71 -16.70 -10.83
C PRO A 475 18.21 -16.79 -11.16
N SER A 476 18.85 -17.90 -10.79
CA SER A 476 20.31 -18.08 -10.92
C SER A 476 20.89 -18.00 -12.34
N ASP A 477 20.02 -18.10 -13.35
CA ASP A 477 20.34 -18.06 -14.78
C ASP A 477 20.41 -16.65 -15.37
N ALA A 478 20.09 -15.62 -14.59
CA ALA A 478 20.08 -14.24 -15.05
C ALA A 478 21.47 -13.75 -15.50
N THR A 479 21.49 -13.00 -16.61
CA THR A 479 22.69 -12.40 -17.19
C THR A 479 22.44 -10.97 -17.64
N ILE A 480 23.45 -10.12 -17.59
CA ILE A 480 23.38 -8.76 -18.12
C ILE A 480 23.55 -8.82 -19.64
N VAL A 481 22.57 -8.32 -20.38
CA VAL A 481 22.54 -8.37 -21.86
C VAL A 481 22.84 -7.03 -22.51
N SER A 482 22.58 -5.92 -21.84
CA SER A 482 22.97 -4.59 -22.33
C SER A 482 23.22 -3.60 -21.20
N VAL A 483 24.01 -2.57 -21.50
CA VAL A 483 24.26 -1.45 -20.60
C VAL A 483 24.39 -0.17 -21.42
N ASP A 484 23.71 0.88 -20.97
CA ASP A 484 23.82 2.21 -21.56
C ASP A 484 25.06 2.92 -21.03
N GLN A 485 25.55 3.88 -21.80
CA GLN A 485 26.65 4.73 -21.34
C GLN A 485 26.09 5.93 -20.57
N PRO A 486 26.73 6.32 -19.45
CA PRO A 486 26.37 7.54 -18.76
C PRO A 486 26.56 8.77 -19.66
N ALA A 487 25.84 9.86 -19.36
CA ALA A 487 26.00 11.14 -20.06
C ALA A 487 27.38 11.79 -19.84
N SER A 488 28.11 11.32 -18.82
CA SER A 488 29.47 11.72 -18.52
C SER A 488 30.49 11.17 -19.54
N ARG A 489 31.79 11.41 -19.30
CA ARG A 489 32.87 10.78 -20.09
C ARG A 489 33.28 9.40 -19.57
N ALA A 490 32.55 8.87 -18.58
CA ALA A 490 32.76 7.52 -18.09
C ALA A 490 32.32 6.49 -19.14
N GLN A 491 32.84 5.27 -19.01
CA GLN A 491 32.48 4.12 -19.81
C GLN A 491 32.09 2.97 -18.89
N VAL A 492 30.99 2.31 -19.26
CA VAL A 492 30.49 1.12 -18.58
C VAL A 492 30.51 -0.05 -19.53
N THR A 493 31.01 -1.19 -19.07
CA THR A 493 31.05 -2.43 -19.85
C THR A 493 30.54 -3.59 -19.03
N ILE A 494 29.94 -4.57 -19.68
CA ILE A 494 29.54 -5.83 -19.03
C ILE A 494 30.82 -6.62 -18.75
N ALA A 495 31.02 -7.05 -17.51
CA ALA A 495 32.19 -7.82 -17.13
C ALA A 495 32.16 -9.22 -17.75
N ALA A 496 33.31 -9.90 -17.78
CA ALA A 496 33.46 -11.21 -18.41
C ALA A 496 32.63 -12.32 -17.76
N ASP A 497 32.15 -12.12 -16.52
CA ASP A 497 31.26 -13.03 -15.82
C ASP A 497 29.81 -12.96 -16.32
N GLY A 498 29.44 -11.93 -17.11
CA GLY A 498 28.08 -11.66 -17.55
C GLY A 498 27.11 -11.28 -16.42
N LYS A 499 27.63 -11.01 -15.22
CA LYS A 499 26.87 -10.80 -13.98
C LYS A 499 27.24 -9.52 -13.22
N SER A 500 28.36 -8.88 -13.58
CA SER A 500 28.77 -7.59 -13.02
C SER A 500 29.03 -6.56 -14.12
N LEU A 501 29.06 -5.28 -13.73
CA LEU A 501 29.43 -4.18 -14.62
C LEU A 501 30.79 -3.61 -14.21
N THR A 502 31.58 -3.21 -15.20
CA THR A 502 32.81 -2.44 -15.00
C THR A 502 32.55 -0.99 -15.38
N TYR A 503 32.53 -0.10 -14.39
CA TYR A 503 32.49 1.34 -14.58
C TYR A 503 33.92 1.89 -14.59
N SER A 504 34.23 2.74 -15.56
CA SER A 504 35.54 3.40 -15.69
C SER A 504 35.37 4.87 -16.03
N ARG A 505 36.18 5.75 -15.43
CA ARG A 505 36.12 7.20 -15.69
C ARG A 505 37.51 7.78 -15.93
N PRO A 506 37.65 8.80 -16.79
CA PRO A 506 38.89 9.56 -16.86
C PRO A 506 39.04 10.49 -15.64
N LEU A 507 40.28 10.69 -15.16
CA LEU A 507 40.61 11.68 -14.13
C LEU A 507 40.59 13.09 -14.75
N PHE A 508 39.40 13.68 -14.88
CA PHE A 508 39.27 15.12 -15.13
C PHE A 508 38.55 15.79 -13.96
N SER A 509 39.02 16.99 -13.59
CA SER A 509 38.63 17.75 -12.39
C SER A 509 37.44 18.68 -12.62
N ASN A 510 36.33 18.19 -13.18
CA ASN A 510 35.12 19.00 -13.26
C ASN A 510 33.88 18.22 -12.79
N ASP A 511 33.47 18.56 -11.57
CA ASP A 511 32.11 18.57 -11.03
C ASP A 511 31.07 17.69 -11.71
N MET A 512 30.99 16.44 -11.25
CA MET A 512 29.75 15.66 -11.30
C MET A 512 29.55 15.03 -9.92
N PHE A 513 28.45 15.39 -9.25
CA PHE A 513 28.10 14.85 -7.93
C PHE A 513 27.54 13.43 -8.01
N ALA A 514 26.95 13.07 -9.16
CA ALA A 514 26.51 11.71 -9.45
C ALA A 514 26.61 11.43 -10.96
N ASP A 515 26.84 10.17 -11.30
CA ASP A 515 26.68 9.64 -12.65
C ASP A 515 25.54 8.62 -12.68
N THR A 516 24.81 8.54 -13.79
CA THR A 516 23.65 7.65 -13.91
C THR A 516 23.61 6.99 -15.28
N PHE A 517 23.28 5.71 -15.31
CA PHE A 517 23.07 4.92 -16.53
C PHE A 517 22.12 3.76 -16.25
N THR A 518 21.67 3.05 -17.28
CA THR A 518 20.80 1.87 -17.11
C THR A 518 21.50 0.60 -17.59
N TYR A 519 21.09 -0.54 -17.04
CA TYR A 519 21.46 -1.86 -17.54
C TYR A 519 20.22 -2.73 -17.71
N THR A 520 20.33 -3.73 -18.59
CA THR A 520 19.26 -4.69 -18.84
C THR A 520 19.76 -6.10 -18.61
N ILE A 521 18.99 -6.88 -17.87
CA ILE A 521 19.21 -8.31 -17.65
C ILE A 521 18.28 -9.14 -18.52
N GLU A 522 18.69 -10.36 -18.86
CA GLU A 522 17.85 -11.40 -19.43
C GLU A 522 17.85 -12.63 -18.51
N SER A 523 16.66 -13.14 -18.20
CA SER A 523 16.42 -14.40 -17.48
C SER A 523 15.12 -15.01 -18.00
N GLY A 524 15.07 -16.33 -18.19
CA GLY A 524 13.86 -17.02 -18.67
C GLY A 524 13.29 -16.50 -20.00
N GLY A 525 14.12 -15.90 -20.87
CA GLY A 525 13.70 -15.31 -22.15
C GLY A 525 12.99 -13.95 -22.06
N ARG A 526 13.11 -13.25 -20.92
CA ARG A 526 12.55 -11.91 -20.69
C ARG A 526 13.65 -10.94 -20.30
N THR A 527 13.46 -9.65 -20.61
CA THR A 527 14.38 -8.58 -20.25
C THR A 527 13.83 -7.65 -19.16
N SER A 528 14.67 -7.19 -18.23
CA SER A 528 14.32 -6.19 -17.21
C SER A 528 15.40 -5.11 -17.11
N THR A 529 15.03 -3.85 -16.89
CA THR A 529 15.95 -2.70 -16.89
C THR A 529 15.91 -1.96 -15.57
N ALA A 530 17.09 -1.62 -15.04
CA ALA A 530 17.28 -0.83 -13.83
C ALA A 530 18.29 0.30 -14.02
N THR A 531 18.24 1.27 -13.12
CA THR A 531 19.12 2.44 -13.09
C THR A 531 20.24 2.25 -12.08
N VAL A 532 21.47 2.53 -12.48
CA VAL A 532 22.61 2.63 -11.56
C VAL A 532 22.91 4.11 -11.31
N THR A 533 23.02 4.49 -10.04
CA THR A 533 23.50 5.81 -9.62
C THR A 533 24.84 5.67 -8.90
N ILE A 534 25.85 6.40 -9.37
CA ILE A 534 27.18 6.45 -8.77
C ILE A 534 27.43 7.83 -8.18
N TYR A 535 27.52 7.93 -6.86
CA TYR A 535 27.89 9.17 -6.17
C TYR A 535 29.41 9.35 -6.13
N LEU A 536 29.88 10.53 -6.52
CA LEU A 536 31.29 10.90 -6.38
C LEU A 536 31.50 11.61 -5.05
N GLN A 537 32.50 11.20 -4.27
CA GLN A 537 32.84 11.92 -3.04
C GLN A 537 33.38 13.33 -3.37
N PRO A 538 32.88 14.42 -2.72
CA PRO A 538 33.28 15.80 -3.01
C PRO A 538 34.72 16.13 -2.58
N GLU A 539 35.28 17.22 -3.12
CA GLU A 539 36.58 17.76 -2.67
C GLU A 539 36.47 18.33 -1.24
N PRO A 540 37.43 18.04 -0.35
CA PRO A 540 37.48 18.63 0.97
C PRO A 540 37.79 20.13 0.90
N THR A 541 37.21 20.92 1.81
CA THR A 541 37.54 22.36 1.91
C THR A 541 38.91 22.57 2.57
N PRO A 542 39.63 23.67 2.29
CA PRO A 542 41.00 23.90 2.78
C PRO A 542 41.21 23.89 4.31
N ASP A 543 40.13 23.87 5.10
CA ASP A 543 40.19 23.80 6.58
C ASP A 543 40.33 22.36 7.14
N GLU A 544 40.30 21.31 6.30
CA GLU A 544 40.34 19.90 6.73
C GLU A 544 41.75 19.29 6.91
N ASN A 545 42.82 20.10 6.92
CA ASN A 545 44.20 19.64 7.11
C ASN A 545 44.71 19.70 8.57
N GLN A 546 43.81 19.70 9.56
CA GLN A 546 44.18 19.72 10.99
C GLN A 546 43.56 18.51 11.72
N PRO A 547 44.29 17.89 12.66
CA PRO A 547 43.69 16.94 13.59
C PRO A 547 42.54 17.61 14.35
N TYR A 548 41.48 16.88 14.62
CA TYR A 548 40.29 17.34 15.31
C TYR A 548 40.53 17.32 16.82
N ASN A 549 39.90 18.27 17.52
CA ASN A 549 39.97 18.29 18.98
C ASN A 549 39.21 17.09 19.57
N ASP A 550 39.79 16.51 20.61
CA ASP A 550 39.26 15.37 21.32
C ASP A 550 38.67 15.74 22.67
N ARG A 551 37.94 14.80 23.26
CA ARG A 551 37.49 14.92 24.64
C ARG A 551 37.27 13.54 25.26
N PHE A 552 37.92 13.28 26.37
CA PHE A 552 37.79 12.02 27.11
C PHE A 552 37.32 12.24 28.55
N ARG A 553 36.79 11.18 29.17
CA ARG A 553 36.53 11.12 30.61
C ARG A 553 37.41 10.03 31.21
N VAL A 554 38.09 10.38 32.30
CA VAL A 554 39.02 9.51 33.01
C VAL A 554 38.66 9.52 34.49
N GLU A 555 38.70 8.37 35.14
CA GLU A 555 38.39 8.23 36.58
C GLU A 555 39.50 8.88 37.44
N PRO A 556 39.16 9.66 38.48
CA PRO A 556 40.14 10.23 39.41
C PRO A 556 41.03 9.15 40.04
N GLY A 557 42.35 9.40 40.12
CA GLY A 557 43.34 8.47 40.69
C GLY A 557 43.66 7.24 39.83
N SER A 558 43.08 7.13 38.64
CA SER A 558 43.48 6.12 37.64
C SER A 558 44.90 6.39 37.12
N THR A 559 45.54 5.38 36.53
CA THR A 559 46.89 5.53 35.97
C THR A 559 46.96 4.90 34.58
N LYS A 560 47.78 5.48 33.70
CA LYS A 560 48.08 4.98 32.34
C LYS A 560 46.85 4.78 31.45
N ASN A 561 45.92 5.72 31.45
CA ASN A 561 44.75 5.69 30.59
C ASN A 561 45.16 5.92 29.15
N ARG A 562 44.88 4.97 28.25
CA ARG A 562 45.12 5.12 26.82
C ARG A 562 43.95 5.88 26.20
N LEU A 563 44.24 7.00 25.53
CA LEU A 563 43.25 7.86 24.88
C LEU A 563 43.48 7.80 23.37
N GLU A 564 42.50 7.25 22.64
CA GLU A 564 42.55 7.06 21.19
C GLU A 564 42.27 8.39 20.46
N VAL A 565 43.19 9.34 20.57
CA VAL A 565 43.08 10.70 20.02
C VAL A 565 43.02 10.73 18.49
N LEU A 566 43.49 9.67 17.81
CA LEU A 566 43.45 9.62 16.35
C LEU A 566 42.13 9.02 15.80
N ALA A 567 41.17 8.65 16.65
CA ALA A 567 39.97 7.92 16.23
C ALA A 567 39.03 8.74 15.32
N ASN A 568 39.10 10.06 15.42
CA ASN A 568 38.41 11.05 14.57
C ASN A 568 39.36 11.73 13.56
N ASP A 569 40.65 11.39 13.59
CA ASP A 569 41.70 11.94 12.72
C ASP A 569 42.04 10.98 11.59
N PHE A 570 41.14 10.92 10.63
CA PHE A 570 41.31 10.07 9.46
C PHE A 570 42.39 10.62 8.53
N PRO A 571 43.14 9.76 7.83
CA PRO A 571 44.08 10.21 6.82
C PRO A 571 43.35 10.94 5.68
N GLY A 572 43.47 12.27 5.65
CA GLY A 572 43.13 13.09 4.48
C GLY A 572 44.09 12.85 3.31
N VAL A 573 43.78 13.38 2.13
CA VAL A 573 44.47 13.07 0.85
C VAL A 573 45.94 13.51 0.73
N GLU A 574 46.54 14.15 1.73
CA GLU A 574 48.01 14.32 1.81
C GLU A 574 48.68 13.40 2.86
N PHE A 575 47.90 12.70 3.68
CA PHE A 575 48.40 11.63 4.54
C PHE A 575 48.54 10.37 3.68
N VAL A 576 49.72 10.18 3.10
CA VAL A 576 50.06 8.95 2.37
C VAL A 576 50.03 7.73 3.32
N GLN A 577 49.98 7.94 4.64
CA GLN A 577 49.90 6.94 5.72
C GLN A 577 49.07 7.49 6.90
N ALA A 578 48.46 6.61 7.70
CA ALA A 578 47.70 7.02 8.90
C ALA A 578 48.57 7.88 9.85
N PRO A 579 48.03 8.98 10.41
CA PRO A 579 48.81 9.90 11.24
C PRO A 579 49.41 9.17 12.44
N GLN A 580 50.58 9.64 12.87
CA GLN A 580 51.25 9.16 14.08
C GLN A 580 51.39 10.33 15.04
N VAL A 581 51.02 10.14 16.31
CA VAL A 581 51.27 11.12 17.35
C VAL A 581 52.78 11.18 17.59
N THR A 582 53.37 12.36 17.44
CA THR A 582 54.82 12.57 17.61
C THR A 582 55.18 13.34 18.87
N GLU A 583 54.27 14.20 19.35
CA GLU A 583 54.53 15.04 20.53
C GLU A 583 53.24 15.31 21.31
N VAL A 584 53.39 15.57 22.61
CA VAL A 584 52.32 16.01 23.51
C VAL A 584 52.81 17.18 24.37
N SER A 585 51.94 18.15 24.64
CA SER A 585 52.25 19.24 25.56
C SER A 585 52.15 18.80 27.02
N THR A 586 52.66 19.64 27.92
CA THR A 586 52.43 19.44 29.37
C THR A 586 50.95 19.72 29.70
N PRO A 587 50.26 18.83 30.43
CA PRO A 587 48.90 19.06 30.90
C PRO A 587 48.80 20.26 31.86
N ASP A 588 47.71 21.03 31.77
CA ASP A 588 47.57 22.32 32.45
C ASP A 588 47.18 22.25 33.94
N ALA A 589 46.91 21.06 34.48
CA ALA A 589 46.49 20.83 35.87
C ALA A 589 47.36 19.81 36.63
N GLY A 590 48.57 19.53 36.14
CA GLY A 590 49.59 18.73 36.82
C GLY A 590 49.54 17.22 36.57
N GLY A 591 48.65 16.75 35.70
CA GLY A 591 48.69 15.38 35.19
C GLY A 591 49.94 15.10 34.36
N THR A 592 50.16 13.82 34.03
CA THR A 592 51.25 13.39 33.14
C THR A 592 50.67 12.76 31.89
N VAL A 593 51.23 13.11 30.74
CA VAL A 593 50.87 12.54 29.44
C VAL A 593 52.13 12.18 28.66
N ALA A 594 52.08 11.07 27.95
CA ALA A 594 53.14 10.64 27.05
C ALA A 594 52.52 10.04 25.78
N VAL A 595 53.25 10.08 24.67
CA VAL A 595 52.89 9.33 23.47
C VAL A 595 52.99 7.83 23.76
N SER A 596 52.03 7.06 23.28
CA SER A 596 52.06 5.59 23.38
C SER A 596 53.20 4.96 22.56
N ASP A 597 53.67 3.77 22.96
CA ASP A 597 54.81 3.09 22.32
C ASP A 597 54.60 2.82 20.81
N ASP A 598 53.36 2.70 20.36
CA ASP A 598 52.96 2.48 18.97
C ASP A 598 52.65 3.77 18.20
N GLY A 599 52.69 4.94 18.85
CA GLY A 599 52.43 6.24 18.22
C GLY A 599 50.96 6.48 17.85
N GLN A 600 50.04 5.59 18.24
CA GLN A 600 48.63 5.63 17.81
C GLN A 600 47.67 6.29 18.81
N ALA A 601 48.16 6.56 20.03
CA ALA A 601 47.39 7.13 21.11
C ALA A 601 48.27 7.96 22.04
N VAL A 602 47.66 8.62 23.01
CA VAL A 602 48.36 9.20 24.17
C VAL A 602 48.02 8.42 25.44
N VAL A 603 48.96 8.34 26.36
CA VAL A 603 48.82 7.67 27.66
C VAL A 603 48.83 8.72 28.75
N TYR A 604 47.68 8.90 29.41
CA TYR A 604 47.43 9.96 30.38
C TYR A 604 47.20 9.43 31.81
N THR A 605 47.78 10.11 32.79
CA THR A 605 47.58 9.86 34.22
C THR A 605 47.26 11.18 34.93
N PRO A 606 46.06 11.34 35.52
CA PRO A 606 45.71 12.55 36.28
C PRO A 606 46.62 12.72 37.52
N ALA A 607 46.77 13.97 37.98
CA ALA A 607 47.47 14.24 39.24
C ALA A 607 46.74 13.60 40.43
N GLU A 608 47.49 13.29 41.49
CA GLU A 608 46.95 12.74 42.73
C GLU A 608 45.85 13.67 43.27
N ASP A 609 44.68 13.11 43.59
CA ASP A 609 43.48 13.81 44.05
C ASP A 609 42.86 14.87 43.10
N PHE A 610 43.28 14.93 41.83
CA PHE A 610 42.71 15.87 40.87
C PHE A 610 41.28 15.47 40.43
N VAL A 611 40.35 16.44 40.53
CA VAL A 611 38.98 16.34 40.01
C VAL A 611 38.64 17.66 39.31
N GLY A 612 38.51 17.60 37.99
CA GLY A 612 38.26 18.79 37.16
C GLY A 612 38.45 18.50 35.67
N THR A 613 38.47 19.55 34.86
CA THR A 613 38.91 19.48 33.46
C THR A 613 40.37 19.87 33.39
N GLU A 614 41.17 19.05 32.71
CA GLU A 614 42.56 19.32 32.36
C GLU A 614 42.67 19.28 30.83
N THR A 615 43.52 20.13 30.26
CA THR A 615 43.68 20.29 28.81
C THR A 615 45.15 20.14 28.42
N PHE A 616 45.41 19.50 27.28
CA PHE A 616 46.72 19.50 26.62
C PHE A 616 46.56 19.39 25.11
N THR A 617 47.66 19.51 24.36
CA THR A 617 47.65 19.29 22.91
C THR A 617 48.53 18.11 22.53
N TYR A 618 48.20 17.46 21.41
CA TYR A 618 49.10 16.54 20.73
C TYR A 618 49.41 17.03 19.32
N THR A 619 50.56 16.62 18.80
CA THR A 619 51.04 16.95 17.47
C THR A 619 51.26 15.65 16.70
N VAL A 620 50.77 15.61 15.47
CA VAL A 620 50.97 14.47 14.56
C VAL A 620 52.18 14.69 13.65
N ASP A 621 52.62 13.65 12.96
CA ASP A 621 53.81 13.63 12.08
C ASP A 621 53.82 14.66 10.95
N SER A 622 52.66 15.23 10.59
CA SER A 622 52.56 16.38 9.68
C SER A 622 52.99 17.72 10.30
N GLY A 623 53.15 17.77 11.63
CA GLY A 623 53.41 18.99 12.41
C GLY A 623 52.14 19.75 12.83
N ALA A 624 50.95 19.29 12.44
CA ALA A 624 49.67 19.85 12.88
C ALA A 624 49.32 19.37 14.31
N SER A 625 48.56 20.17 15.06
CA SER A 625 48.25 19.90 16.47
C SER A 625 46.76 20.10 16.80
N ALA A 626 46.25 19.27 17.71
CA ALA A 626 44.89 19.30 18.23
C ALA A 626 44.88 19.34 19.76
N THR A 627 43.75 19.76 20.34
CA THR A 627 43.53 19.86 21.79
C THR A 627 42.73 18.65 22.30
N VAL A 628 43.09 18.15 23.49
CA VAL A 628 42.44 17.02 24.19
C VAL A 628 41.87 17.47 25.54
#